data_AF-A0A6N4QEZ5-F1
#
_entry.id   AF-A0A6N4QEZ5-F1
#
_cell.length_a   1.000
_cell.length_b   1.000
_cell.length_c   1.000
_cell.angle_alpha   90.00
_cell.angle_beta   90.00
_cell.angle_gamma   90.00
#
_symmetry.space_group_name_H-M   'P 1'
#
loop_
_entity.id
_entity.type
_entity.pdbx_description
1 polymer ?
#
loop_
_entity_poly.entity_id
_entity_poly.type
_entity_poly.pdbx_seq_one_letter_code
_entity_poly.pdbx_strand_id
1 'polypeptide(L)' 'MKLSASVDDVAENKTASWKPDRVIIVSSNGFDQDVLAIAESKDIVCYEKSGRSFKEVFL' A
#
# COMPACT_ATOMS: atom_id res chain seq x y z
N MET A 1 9.79 -18.28 31.76
CA MET A 1 10.58 -18.02 30.54
C MET A 1 9.58 -17.75 29.42
N LYS A 2 9.38 -16.48 29.03
CA LYS A 2 8.37 -16.07 28.04
C LYS A 2 9.01 -16.22 26.65
N LEU A 3 8.36 -16.93 25.74
CA LEU A 3 8.88 -17.15 24.37
C LEU A 3 9.05 -15.80 23.68
N SER A 4 10.18 -15.63 22.98
CA SER A 4 10.70 -14.40 22.35
C SER A 4 9.93 -13.92 21.11
N ALA A 5 8.61 -14.09 21.13
CA ALA A 5 7.69 -13.64 20.08
C ALA A 5 6.38 -13.13 20.71
N SER A 6 6.48 -12.25 21.71
CA SER A 6 5.33 -11.41 22.08
C SER A 6 5.12 -10.45 20.92
N VAL A 7 4.16 -10.75 20.05
CA VAL A 7 3.73 -9.92 18.91
C VAL A 7 2.88 -8.71 19.36
N ASP A 8 2.81 -8.49 20.68
CA ASP A 8 1.92 -7.52 21.31
C ASP A 8 2.36 -6.07 21.07
N ASP A 9 3.66 -5.84 20.82
CA ASP A 9 4.23 -4.52 20.51
C ASP A 9 3.97 -4.07 19.05
N VAL A 10 3.78 -5.03 18.14
CA VAL A 10 3.39 -4.78 16.74
C VAL A 10 1.87 -4.58 16.60
N ALA A 11 1.07 -5.28 17.41
CA ALA A 11 -0.39 -5.28 17.28
C ALA A 11 -1.05 -3.98 17.79
N GLU A 12 -0.46 -3.29 18.76
CA GLU A 12 -1.04 -2.09 19.35
C GLU A 12 -0.09 -0.88 19.26
N ASN A 13 0.14 -0.36 18.06
CA ASN A 13 0.67 0.99 17.91
C ASN A 13 -0.44 2.01 18.25
N LYS A 14 -0.76 2.15 19.54
CA LYS A 14 -1.73 3.12 20.10
C LYS A 14 -1.17 4.55 20.18
N THR A 15 0.10 4.76 19.86
CA THR A 15 0.81 6.04 20.08
C THR A 15 1.01 6.86 18.81
N ALA A 16 0.89 6.29 17.62
CA ALA A 16 0.90 7.04 16.36
C ALA A 16 -0.32 6.67 15.52
N SER A 17 -1.21 7.65 15.26
CA SER A 17 -2.21 7.49 14.21
C SER A 17 -1.48 7.23 12.90
N TRP A 18 -1.67 6.05 12.31
CA TRP A 18 -1.12 5.74 10.99
C TRP A 18 -1.71 6.72 9.99
N LYS A 19 -0.87 7.68 9.57
CA LYS A 19 -1.23 8.76 8.65
C LYS A 19 -0.13 8.85 7.59
N PRO A 20 -0.15 7.97 6.57
CA PRO A 20 0.79 8.07 5.47
C PRO A 20 0.53 9.38 4.70
N ASP A 21 1.59 10.01 4.22
CA ASP A 21 1.46 11.16 3.32
C ASP A 21 0.88 10.74 1.96
N ARG A 22 1.26 9.54 1.49
CA ARG A 22 0.76 8.91 0.27
C ARG A 22 0.72 7.39 0.39
N VAL A 23 -0.25 6.78 -0.28
CA VAL A 23 -0.35 5.33 -0.44
C VAL A 23 -0.04 4.98 -1.89
N ILE A 24 0.76 3.92 -2.09
CA ILE A 24 1.16 3.44 -3.42
C ILE A 24 0.78 1.98 -3.54
N ILE A 25 0.13 1.62 -4.65
CA ILE A 25 -0.10 0.22 -5.04
C ILE A 25 0.67 -0.10 -6.31
N VAL A 26 1.28 -1.30 -6.34
CA VAL A 26 2.14 -1.73 -7.44
C VAL A 26 1.62 -3.05 -7.98
N SER A 27 1.43 -3.13 -9.30
CA SER A 27 1.06 -4.35 -10.00
C SER A 27 2.04 -4.69 -11.11
N SER A 28 2.17 -5.97 -11.39
CA SER A 28 2.96 -6.47 -12.52
C SER A 28 2.17 -6.58 -13.82
N ASN A 29 0.83 -6.69 -13.72
CA ASN A 29 -0.06 -7.08 -14.81
C ASN A 29 -1.28 -6.14 -14.91
N GLY A 30 -1.08 -4.84 -14.66
CA GLY A 30 -2.15 -3.86 -14.65
C GLY A 30 -3.07 -3.95 -13.44
N PHE A 31 -4.17 -3.20 -13.48
CA PHE A 31 -5.16 -3.11 -12.41
C PHE A 31 -6.56 -3.22 -13.01
N ASP A 32 -7.46 -3.87 -12.27
CA ASP A 32 -8.87 -3.88 -12.62
C ASP A 32 -9.49 -2.49 -12.41
N GLN A 33 -10.57 -2.20 -13.12
CA GLN A 33 -11.23 -0.89 -13.08
C GLN A 33 -11.70 -0.50 -11.66
N ASP A 34 -12.12 -1.46 -10.84
CA ASP A 34 -12.53 -1.22 -9.45
C ASP A 34 -11.36 -0.72 -8.60
N VAL A 35 -10.15 -1.25 -8.84
CA VAL A 35 -8.94 -0.83 -8.14
C VAL A 35 -8.57 0.60 -8.53
N LEU A 36 -8.66 0.92 -9.82
CA LEU A 36 -8.41 2.26 -10.35
C LEU A 36 -9.40 3.29 -9.76
N ALA A 37 -10.70 2.95 -9.71
CA ALA A 37 -11.73 3.80 -9.12
C ALA A 37 -11.52 4.04 -7.62
N ILE A 38 -11.14 2.99 -6.87
CA ILE A 38 -10.79 3.12 -5.45
C ILE A 38 -9.58 4.03 -5.30
N ALA A 39 -8.55 3.83 -6.13
CA ALA A 39 -7.31 4.59 -6.05
C ALA A 39 -7.52 6.09 -6.28
N GLU A 40 -8.33 6.44 -7.28
CA GLU A 40 -8.74 7.83 -7.55
C GLU A 40 -9.47 8.43 -6.34
N SER A 41 -10.46 7.69 -5.79
CA SER A 41 -11.27 8.17 -4.66
C SER A 41 -10.52 8.36 -3.34
N LYS A 42 -9.33 7.76 -3.22
CA LYS A 42 -8.52 7.71 -2.00
C LYS A 42 -7.16 8.38 -2.13
N ASP A 43 -6.88 9.04 -3.25
CA ASP A 43 -5.57 9.63 -3.56
C ASP A 43 -4.43 8.60 -3.44
N ILE A 44 -4.66 7.40 -3.97
CA ILE A 44 -3.69 6.31 -4.02
C ILE A 44 -3.01 6.36 -5.39
N VAL A 45 -1.67 6.30 -5.40
CA VAL A 45 -0.90 6.27 -6.64
C VAL A 45 -0.71 4.83 -7.10
N CYS A 46 -0.99 4.57 -8.37
CA CYS A 46 -0.84 3.26 -8.99
C CYS A 46 0.43 3.20 -9.83
N TYR A 47 1.26 2.17 -9.64
CA TYR A 47 2.40 1.89 -10.51
C TYR A 47 2.27 0.51 -11.17
N GLU A 48 2.54 0.46 -12.46
CA GLU A 48 2.58 -0.79 -13.22
C GLU A 48 4.01 -1.10 -13.67
N LYS A 49 4.38 -2.38 -13.60
CA LYS A 49 5.66 -2.86 -14.12
C LYS A 49 5.73 -2.64 -15.64
N SER A 50 6.78 -1.92 -16.07
CA SER A 50 7.14 -1.73 -17.46
C SER A 50 8.59 -2.22 -17.67
N GLY A 51 8.74 -3.48 -18.10
CA GLY A 51 10.03 -4.13 -18.27
C GLY A 51 10.81 -4.27 -16.95
N ARG A 52 11.91 -3.52 -16.82
CA ARG A 52 12.75 -3.44 -15.59
C ARG A 52 12.44 -2.21 -14.73
N SER A 53 11.38 -1.48 -15.05
CA SER A 53 10.98 -0.23 -14.38
C SER A 53 9.51 -0.30 -13.96
N PHE A 54 9.05 0.72 -13.23
CA PHE A 54 7.65 0.95 -12.92
C PHE A 54 7.23 2.30 -13.51
N LYS A 55 6.01 2.36 -14.05
CA LYS A 55 5.41 3.59 -14.58
C LYS A 55 4.14 3.89 -13.82
N GLU A 56 3.92 5.16 -13.53
CA GLU A 56 2.68 5.61 -12.92
C GLU A 56 1.52 5.39 -13.90
N VAL A 57 0.41 4.85 -13.38
CA VAL A 57 -0.84 4.69 -14.11
C VAL A 57 -1.67 5.94 -13.83
N PHE A 58 -1.84 6.78 -14.84
CA PHE A 58 -2.72 7.95 -14.75
C PHE A 58 -4.18 7.47 -14.85
N LEU A 59 -4.96 7.76 -13.81
CA LEU A 59 -6.37 7.44 -13.67
C LEU A 59 -7.24 8.44 -14.43
#